data_AF-A0A526XMW5-F1
#
_entry.id   AF-A0A526XMW5-F1
#
_cell.length_a   1.000
_cell.length_b   1.000
_cell.length_c   1.000
_cell.angle_alpha   90.00
_cell.angle_beta   90.00
_cell.angle_gamma   90.00
#
_symmetry.space_group_name_H-M   'P 1'
#
loop_
_entity.id
_entity.type
_entity.pdbx_description
1 polymer ?
#
loop_
_entity_poly.entity_id
_entity_poly.type
_entity_poly.pdbx_seq_one_letter_code
_entity_poly.pdbx_strand_id
1 'polypeptide(L)' 'MSGGFGNDTYRVDDALDVVIEADGAGIDLVITSMTYSLSGQQIEQLTLTGVADINAMGNELDNTLVGNAGNNLL' A
#
# COMPACT_ATOMS: atom_id res chain seq x y z
N MET A 1 3.86 -0.73 -12.22
CA MET A 1 5.16 -0.90 -11.51
C MET A 1 5.23 -2.35 -11.08
N SER A 2 6.40 -2.97 -11.16
CA SER A 2 6.65 -4.34 -10.68
C SER A 2 8.08 -4.39 -10.16
N GLY A 3 8.27 -4.93 -8.97
CA GLY A 3 9.57 -4.99 -8.29
C GLY A 3 10.20 -6.37 -8.40
N GLY A 4 9.39 -7.43 -8.47
CA GLY A 4 9.89 -8.78 -8.71
C GLY A 4 10.18 -9.47 -7.38
N PHE A 5 11.29 -10.20 -7.27
CA PHE A 5 11.63 -10.87 -6.01
C PHE A 5 12.39 -9.92 -5.07
N GLY A 6 12.08 -10.01 -3.79
CA GLY A 6 12.69 -9.21 -2.73
C GLY A 6 11.64 -8.36 -2.03
N ASN A 7 12.11 -7.50 -1.12
CA ASN A 7 11.24 -6.54 -0.45
C ASN A 7 11.31 -5.22 -1.22
N ASP A 8 10.23 -4.87 -1.89
CA ASP A 8 10.13 -3.72 -2.76
C ASP A 8 9.31 -2.59 -2.13
N THR A 9 9.50 -1.37 -2.66
CA THR A 9 8.77 -0.19 -2.23
C THR A 9 8.16 0.55 -3.42
N TYR A 10 6.85 0.71 -3.38
CA TYR A 10 6.05 1.38 -4.40
C TYR A 10 5.56 2.71 -3.87
N ARG A 11 5.79 3.77 -4.63
CA ARG A 11 5.17 5.06 -4.38
C ARG A 11 4.02 5.25 -5.36
N VAL A 12 2.80 5.33 -4.84
CA VAL A 12 1.57 5.53 -5.62
C VAL A 12 1.10 6.95 -5.38
N ASP A 13 1.27 7.82 -6.37
CA ASP A 13 0.88 9.23 -6.30
C ASP A 13 -0.18 9.64 -7.32
N ASP A 14 -0.50 8.77 -8.29
CA ASP A 14 -1.63 8.92 -9.20
C ASP A 14 -2.60 7.74 -9.12
N ALA A 15 -3.88 7.98 -9.39
CA ALA A 15 -4.92 6.94 -9.35
C ALA A 15 -4.77 5.90 -10.49
N LEU A 16 -4.01 6.23 -11.53
CA LEU A 16 -3.72 5.33 -12.65
C LEU A 16 -2.46 4.47 -12.40
N ASP A 17 -1.77 4.67 -11.29
CA ASP A 17 -0.65 3.83 -10.90
C ASP A 17 -1.13 2.42 -10.51
N VAL A 18 -0.55 1.42 -11.18
CA VAL A 18 -0.81 0.00 -10.91
C VAL A 18 0.44 -0.63 -10.32
N VAL A 19 0.31 -1.22 -9.14
CA VAL A 19 1.34 -2.05 -8.50
C VAL A 19 1.05 -3.51 -8.84
N ILE A 20 2.08 -4.24 -9.25
CA ILE A 20 1.99 -5.66 -9.62
C ILE A 20 3.06 -6.40 -8.85
N GLU A 21 2.64 -7.25 -7.94
CA GLU A 21 3.50 -8.11 -7.14
C GLU A 21 3.05 -9.57 -7.16
N ALA A 22 4.03 -10.47 -6.98
CA ALA A 22 3.82 -11.90 -7.03
C ALA A 22 3.71 -12.51 -5.62
N ASP A 23 2.93 -13.58 -5.51
CA ASP A 23 2.80 -14.30 -4.24
C ASP A 23 4.15 -14.87 -3.80
N GLY A 24 4.49 -14.66 -2.51
CA GLY A 24 5.75 -15.08 -1.92
C GLY A 24 6.99 -14.36 -2.45
N ALA A 25 6.83 -13.19 -3.06
CA ALA A 25 7.94 -12.41 -3.60
C ALA A 25 8.75 -11.66 -2.53
N GLY A 26 8.17 -11.36 -1.38
CA GLY A 26 8.85 -10.69 -0.28
C GLY A 26 7.88 -10.11 0.74
N ILE A 27 8.32 -9.07 1.44
CA ILE A 27 7.47 -8.18 2.25
C ILE A 27 7.54 -6.81 1.63
N ASP A 28 6.44 -6.40 1.00
CA ASP A 28 6.40 -5.25 0.12
C ASP A 28 5.64 -4.08 0.74
N LEU A 29 6.06 -2.87 0.37
CA LEU A 29 5.53 -1.62 0.93
C LEU A 29 4.93 -0.72 -0.16
N VAL A 30 3.67 -0.34 0.01
CA VAL A 30 3.06 0.78 -0.71
C VAL A 30 3.09 2.05 0.15
N ILE A 31 3.57 3.15 -0.43
CA ILE A 31 3.54 4.49 0.15
C ILE A 31 2.66 5.38 -0.72
N THR A 32 1.64 6.01 -0.15
CA THR A 32 0.71 6.83 -0.93
C THR A 32 0.20 8.05 -0.16
N SER A 33 -0.15 9.11 -0.89
CA SER A 33 -0.78 10.32 -0.35
C SER A 33 -2.31 10.34 -0.53
N MET A 34 -2.93 9.22 -0.88
CA MET A 34 -4.36 9.11 -1.18
C MET A 34 -5.01 7.95 -0.42
N THR A 35 -6.34 7.89 -0.41
CA THR A 35 -7.06 6.69 0.05
C THR A 35 -6.70 5.52 -0.85
N TYR A 36 -6.32 4.38 -0.27
CA TYR A 36 -5.80 3.25 -1.03
C TYR A 36 -6.17 1.91 -0.42
N SER A 37 -6.32 0.90 -1.27
CA SER A 37 -6.71 -0.46 -0.91
C SER A 37 -5.74 -1.47 -1.46
N LEU A 38 -5.29 -2.40 -0.62
CA LEU A 38 -4.46 -3.54 -1.01
C LEU A 38 -5.29 -4.72 -1.52
N SER A 39 -6.63 -4.62 -1.56
CA SER A 39 -7.52 -5.72 -1.96
C SER A 39 -7.08 -6.36 -3.29
N GLY A 40 -6.86 -7.68 -3.26
CA GLY A 40 -6.40 -8.45 -4.41
C GLY A 40 -4.92 -8.33 -4.77
N GLN A 41 -4.13 -7.58 -3.99
CA GLN A 41 -2.68 -7.41 -4.19
C GLN A 41 -1.89 -8.34 -3.27
N GLN A 42 -0.65 -8.68 -3.66
CA GLN A 42 0.33 -9.43 -2.87
C GLN A 42 1.28 -8.42 -2.18
N ILE A 43 0.72 -7.56 -1.33
CA ILE A 43 1.44 -6.50 -0.63
C ILE A 43 1.08 -6.58 0.86
N GLU A 44 2.07 -6.45 1.72
CA GLU A 44 1.95 -6.65 3.16
C GLU A 44 1.90 -5.34 3.95
N GLN A 45 2.47 -4.25 3.42
CA GLN A 45 2.57 -2.98 4.13
C GLN A 45 2.01 -1.80 3.33
N LEU A 46 1.29 -0.91 4.00
CA LEU A 46 0.79 0.33 3.42
C LEU A 46 1.00 1.50 4.37
N THR A 47 1.62 2.57 3.88
CA THR A 47 1.86 3.82 4.63
C THR A 47 1.22 5.02 3.92
N LEU A 48 0.40 5.77 4.65
CA LEU A 48 -0.21 7.01 4.19
C LEU A 48 0.71 8.21 4.52
N THR A 49 1.07 9.02 3.52
CA THR A 49 1.94 10.21 3.68
C THR A 49 1.23 11.53 3.41
N GLY A 50 -0.05 11.51 3.01
CA GLY A 50 -0.84 12.73 2.81
C GLY A 50 -1.13 13.45 4.13
N VAL A 51 -1.74 14.65 4.08
CA VAL A 51 -2.20 15.38 5.28
C VAL A 51 -3.72 15.43 5.43
N ALA A 52 -4.45 14.89 4.45
CA ALA A 52 -5.90 14.83 4.45
C ALA A 52 -6.41 13.62 5.26
N ASP A 53 -7.73 13.61 5.52
CA ASP A 53 -8.45 12.45 6.05
C ASP A 53 -8.60 11.39 4.95
N ILE A 54 -7.58 10.55 4.80
CA ILE A 54 -7.51 9.46 3.83
C ILE A 54 -7.47 8.11 4.54
N ASN A 55 -7.87 7.05 3.86
CA ASN A 55 -8.03 5.73 4.48
C ASN A 55 -7.08 4.70 3.86
N ALA A 56 -6.71 3.71 4.66
CA ALA A 56 -6.04 2.50 4.19
C ALA A 56 -7.01 1.33 4.32
N MET A 57 -6.97 0.42 3.36
CA MET A 57 -7.69 -0.84 3.46
C MET A 57 -6.73 -1.98 3.14
N GLY A 58 -6.63 -2.95 4.05
CA GLY A 58 -5.86 -4.17 3.86
C GLY A 58 -6.48 -5.14 2.85
N ASN A 59 -5.84 -6.29 2.71
CA ASN A 59 -6.27 -7.47 1.95
C ASN A 59 -6.40 -8.67 2.90
N GLU A 60 -6.41 -9.89 2.35
CA GLU A 60 -6.56 -11.14 3.10
C GLU A 60 -5.26 -11.62 3.76
N LEU A 61 -4.15 -10.89 3.62
CA LEU A 61 -2.85 -11.18 4.25
C LEU A 61 -2.74 -10.50 5.62
N ASP A 62 -1.64 -10.78 6.32
CA ASP A 62 -1.30 -10.11 7.58
C ASP A 62 -0.73 -8.71 7.32
N ASN A 63 -1.60 -7.71 7.13
CA ASN A 63 -1.14 -6.36 6.78
C ASN A 63 -0.66 -5.51 7.96
N THR A 64 0.36 -4.69 7.69
CA THR A 64 0.72 -3.53 8.52
C THR A 64 0.25 -2.24 7.85
N LEU A 65 -0.74 -1.57 8.45
CA LEU A 65 -1.27 -0.31 7.95
C LEU A 65 -0.81 0.85 8.84
N VAL A 66 -0.14 1.83 8.23
CA VAL A 66 0.33 3.05 8.91
C VAL A 66 -0.45 4.25 8.36
N GLY A 67 -1.28 4.84 9.22
CA GLY A 67 -2.02 6.08 8.93
C GLY A 67 -1.14 7.33 8.89
N ASN A 68 -1.77 8.47 8.60
CA ASN A 68 -1.15 9.79 8.63
C ASN A 68 -1.66 10.62 9.84
N ALA A 69 -1.44 11.94 9.82
CA ALA A 69 -1.89 12.84 10.89
C ALA A 69 -3.39 13.19 10.84
N GLY A 70 -4.11 12.76 9.81
CA GLY A 70 -5.56 12.96 9.66
C GLY A 70 -6.37 11.85 10.36
N ASN A 71 -7.68 11.91 10.19
CA ASN A 71 -8.59 10.87 10.67
C ASN A 71 -8.62 9.71 9.68
N ASN A 72 -7.82 8.67 9.93
CA ASN A 72 -7.77 7.48 9.07
C ASN A 72 -8.74 6.39 9.56
N LEU A 73 -9.44 5.78 8.62
CA LEU A 73 -9.92 4.41 8.76
C LEU A 73 -8.81 3.47 8.26
N LEU A 74 -8.49 2.46 9.07
CA LEU A 74 -7.49 1.41 8.80
C LEU A 74 -8.17 0.03 8.91
#